data_AF-A0A8B2NU77-F1
#
_entry.id   AF-A0A8B2NU77-F1
#
_cell.length_a   1.000
_cell.length_b   1.000
_cell.length_c   1.000
_cell.angle_alpha   90.00
_cell.angle_beta   90.00
_cell.angle_gamma   90.00
#
_symmetry.space_group_name_H-M   'P 1'
#
loop_
_entity.id
_entity.type
_entity.pdbx_description
1 polymer ?
#
loop_
_entity_poly.entity_id
_entity_poly.type
_entity_poly.pdbx_seq_one_letter_code
_entity_poly.pdbx_strand_id
1 'polypeptide(L)'
;MKISLSFGACSTRALGASRWKTACGASRSGNAFGEWFKRACAKTGVTKSTHGLCHEFGSAGAEAGLGKAHIGPMLGHASLSEADTYTKSVNRKRIVEEGMARLEQERDLETRLKKPGNS
;
A
#
# COMPACT_ATOMS: atom_id res chain seq x y z
N MET A 1 -43.70 -24.96 15.19
CA MET A 1 -43.51 -23.64 14.54
C MET A 1 -42.77 -23.85 13.22
N LYS A 2 -43.46 -23.70 12.09
CA LYS A 2 -42.88 -23.84 10.74
C LYS A 2 -42.29 -22.49 10.33
N ILE A 3 -40.97 -22.38 10.25
CA ILE A 3 -40.31 -21.20 9.69
C ILE A 3 -40.28 -21.38 8.17
N SER A 4 -41.27 -20.81 7.50
CA SER A 4 -41.30 -20.65 6.04
C SER A 4 -40.23 -19.64 5.64
N LEU A 5 -39.09 -20.12 5.14
CA LEU A 5 -38.09 -19.27 4.47
C LEU A 5 -38.37 -19.29 2.97
N SER A 6 -39.15 -18.32 2.50
CA SER A 6 -39.26 -18.01 1.08
C SER A 6 -37.90 -17.49 0.59
N PHE A 7 -37.10 -18.37 -0.03
CA PHE A 7 -35.94 -17.97 -0.83
C PHE A 7 -36.45 -17.33 -2.13
N GLY A 8 -36.66 -16.02 -2.10
CA GLY A 8 -36.85 -15.23 -3.31
C GLY A 8 -35.62 -15.36 -4.21
N ALA A 9 -35.81 -15.80 -5.44
CA ALA A 9 -34.76 -15.96 -6.44
C ALA A 9 -34.08 -14.61 -6.73
N CYS A 10 -32.94 -14.35 -6.09
CA CYS A 10 -32.07 -13.22 -6.42
C CYS A 10 -31.16 -13.64 -7.58
N SER A 11 -31.56 -13.24 -8.79
CA SER A 11 -30.88 -13.51 -10.06
C SER A 11 -29.39 -13.17 -10.00
N THR A 12 -28.54 -14.20 -10.05
CA THR A 12 -27.09 -14.09 -10.07
C THR A 12 -26.56 -14.03 -11.50
N ARG A 13 -26.67 -12.88 -12.18
CA ARG A 13 -25.73 -12.53 -13.25
C ARG A 13 -25.81 -11.05 -13.63
N ALA A 14 -25.10 -10.21 -12.90
CA ALA A 14 -24.73 -8.88 -13.37
C ALA A 14 -23.21 -8.75 -13.28
N LEU A 15 -22.55 -8.58 -14.43
CA LEU A 15 -21.09 -8.51 -14.64
C LEU A 15 -20.42 -7.26 -14.03
N GLY A 16 -21.02 -6.64 -13.01
CA GLY A 16 -20.48 -5.47 -12.29
C GLY A 16 -20.75 -5.48 -10.79
N ALA A 17 -21.18 -6.62 -10.25
CA ALA A 17 -21.54 -6.80 -8.85
C ALA A 17 -20.31 -7.18 -8.01
N SER A 18 -19.94 -6.36 -7.01
CA SER A 18 -18.91 -6.76 -6.05
C SER A 18 -19.33 -8.05 -5.32
N ARG A 19 -18.37 -8.93 -4.99
CA ARG A 19 -18.65 -10.18 -4.27
C ARG A 19 -19.22 -9.93 -2.86
N TRP A 20 -19.11 -8.71 -2.35
CA TRP A 20 -19.62 -8.28 -1.07
C TRP A 20 -21.14 -8.04 -1.14
N LYS A 21 -21.87 -8.86 -0.39
CA LYS A 21 -23.33 -8.79 -0.29
C LYS A 21 -23.78 -8.01 0.94
N THR A 22 -24.90 -7.32 0.83
CA THR A 22 -25.64 -6.77 1.99
C THR A 22 -26.36 -7.90 2.73
N ALA A 23 -26.89 -7.61 3.93
CA ALA A 23 -27.68 -8.58 4.69
C ALA A 23 -28.86 -9.16 3.88
N CYS A 24 -29.37 -8.39 2.91
CA CYS A 24 -30.45 -8.78 2.02
C CYS A 24 -29.97 -9.55 0.77
N GLY A 25 -28.68 -9.90 0.67
CA GLY A 25 -28.11 -10.66 -0.45
C GLY A 25 -27.82 -9.83 -1.71
N ALA A 26 -28.18 -8.55 -1.75
CA ALA A 26 -27.87 -7.67 -2.86
C ALA A 26 -26.37 -7.32 -2.88
N SER A 27 -25.78 -7.27 -4.08
CA SER A 27 -24.39 -6.88 -4.25
C SER A 27 -24.19 -5.38 -3.98
N ARG A 28 -23.09 -5.02 -3.33
CA ARG A 28 -22.71 -3.62 -3.11
C ARG A 28 -22.04 -3.01 -4.35
N SER A 29 -22.29 -1.74 -4.62
CA SER A 29 -21.43 -0.96 -5.53
C SER A 29 -20.06 -0.68 -4.90
N GLY A 30 -19.06 -0.33 -5.71
CA GLY A 30 -17.73 0.02 -5.22
C GLY A 30 -17.73 1.16 -4.19
N ASN A 31 -18.55 2.19 -4.42
CA ASN A 31 -18.72 3.30 -3.50
C ASN A 31 -19.33 2.85 -2.16
N ALA A 32 -20.38 2.02 -2.21
CA ALA A 32 -21.04 1.49 -1.02
C ALA A 32 -20.14 0.55 -0.21
N PHE A 33 -19.17 -0.11 -0.85
CA PHE A 33 -18.13 -0.87 -0.16
C PHE A 33 -17.15 0.07 0.57
N GLY A 34 -16.65 1.11 -0.11
CA GLY A 34 -15.72 2.07 0.47
C GLY A 34 -16.27 2.80 1.70
N GLU A 35 -17.52 3.23 1.67
CA GLU A 35 -18.19 3.86 2.82
C GLU A 35 -18.41 2.90 3.98
N TRP A 36 -18.82 1.66 3.69
CA TRP A 36 -18.93 0.65 4.75
C TRP A 36 -17.59 0.35 5.41
N PHE A 37 -16.52 0.25 4.61
CA PHE A 37 -15.18 0.02 5.13
C PHE A 37 -14.71 1.19 6.01
N LYS A 38 -14.89 2.44 5.55
CA LYS A 38 -14.59 3.63 6.36
C LYS A 38 -15.36 3.62 7.69
N ARG A 39 -16.66 3.30 7.67
CA ARG A 39 -17.48 3.20 8.89
C ARG A 39 -17.01 2.06 9.80
N ALA A 40 -16.54 0.95 9.24
CA ALA A 40 -15.98 -0.15 10.02
C ALA A 40 -14.67 0.27 10.72
N CYS A 41 -13.75 0.93 9.99
CA CYS A 41 -12.52 1.47 10.57
C CYS A 41 -12.78 2.54 11.64
N ALA A 42 -13.77 3.42 11.43
CA ALA A 42 -14.12 4.44 12.41
C ALA A 42 -14.59 3.85 13.75
N LYS A 43 -15.32 2.71 13.71
CA LYS A 43 -15.73 2.00 14.94
C LYS A 43 -14.56 1.47 15.76
N THR A 44 -13.41 1.23 15.12
CA THR A 44 -12.18 0.76 15.76
C THR A 44 -11.19 1.90 16.01
N GLY A 45 -11.58 3.16 15.82
CA GLY A 45 -10.71 4.33 16.01
C GLY A 45 -9.68 4.55 14.89
N VAL A 46 -9.78 3.83 13.77
CA VAL A 46 -8.84 3.94 12.65
C VAL A 46 -9.40 4.87 11.57
N THR A 47 -8.68 5.95 11.26
CA THR A 47 -9.05 6.94 10.24
C THR A 47 -8.42 6.63 8.88
N LYS A 48 -8.74 5.47 8.30
CA LYS A 48 -8.24 5.07 6.98
C LYS A 48 -9.37 4.61 6.05
N SER A 49 -9.14 4.79 4.75
CA SER A 49 -10.00 4.27 3.68
C SER A 49 -9.36 3.06 3.02
N THR A 50 -10.08 2.35 2.16
CA THR A 50 -9.54 1.24 1.37
C THR A 50 -8.33 1.68 0.53
N HIS A 51 -8.46 2.82 -0.14
CA HIS A 51 -7.37 3.40 -0.92
C HIS A 51 -6.19 3.82 -0.04
N GLY A 52 -6.47 4.43 1.12
CA GLY A 52 -5.44 4.80 2.08
C GLY A 52 -4.68 3.58 2.60
N LEU A 53 -5.37 2.46 2.86
CA LEU A 53 -4.73 1.22 3.29
C LEU A 53 -3.79 0.66 2.21
N CYS A 54 -4.21 0.65 0.94
CA CYS A 54 -3.35 0.22 -0.16
C CYS A 54 -2.12 1.13 -0.33
N HIS A 55 -2.29 2.44 -0.12
CA HIS A 55 -1.16 3.37 -0.14
C HIS A 55 -0.16 3.08 0.99
N GLU A 56 -0.63 2.89 2.23
CA GLU A 56 0.23 2.55 3.36
C GLU A 56 0.96 1.21 3.14
N PHE A 57 0.28 0.21 2.59
CA PHE A 57 0.91 -1.07 2.22
C PHE A 57 2.03 -0.86 1.19
N GLY A 58 1.78 -0.07 0.15
CA GLY A 58 2.79 0.26 -0.86
C GLY A 58 3.99 1.00 -0.27
N SER A 59 3.75 1.97 0.61
CA SER A 59 4.79 2.73 1.30
C SER A 59 5.61 1.84 2.25
N ALA A 60 4.96 1.03 3.08
CA ALA A 60 5.62 0.09 3.97
C ALA A 60 6.45 -0.96 3.20
N GLY A 61 5.93 -1.46 2.08
CA GLY A 61 6.67 -2.35 1.20
C GLY A 61 7.92 -1.68 0.61
N ALA A 62 7.80 -0.42 0.18
CA ALA A 62 8.93 0.35 -0.33
C ALA A 62 9.99 0.59 0.75
N GLU A 63 9.58 0.90 1.99
CA GLU A 63 10.49 1.05 3.14
C GLU A 63 11.21 -0.25 3.48
N ALA A 64 10.55 -1.40 3.32
CA ALA A 64 11.16 -2.72 3.44
C ALA A 64 12.11 -3.07 2.27
N GLY A 65 12.30 -2.17 1.29
CA GLY A 65 13.19 -2.35 0.15
C GLY A 65 12.56 -3.10 -1.03
N LEU A 66 11.24 -3.32 -1.03
CA LEU A 66 10.56 -3.91 -2.18
C LEU A 66 10.49 -2.90 -3.33
N GLY A 67 11.03 -3.30 -4.48
CA GLY A 67 10.94 -2.51 -5.71
C GLY A 67 9.54 -2.47 -6.32
N LYS A 68 9.32 -1.53 -7.25
CA LYS A 68 8.06 -1.33 -8.01
C LYS A 68 7.55 -2.60 -8.70
N ALA A 69 8.48 -3.43 -9.18
CA ALA A 69 8.19 -4.70 -9.83
C ALA A 69 7.53 -5.74 -8.90
N HIS A 70 7.68 -5.60 -7.58
CA HIS A 70 7.03 -6.46 -6.60
C HIS A 70 5.73 -5.82 -6.08
N ILE A 71 5.77 -4.52 -5.77
CA ILE A 71 4.63 -3.80 -5.19
C ILE A 71 3.45 -3.71 -6.17
N GLY A 72 3.72 -3.46 -7.46
CA GLY A 72 2.68 -3.35 -8.48
C GLY A 72 1.80 -4.60 -8.60
N PRO A 73 2.39 -5.79 -8.80
CA PRO A 73 1.64 -7.06 -8.82
C PRO A 73 0.89 -7.35 -7.52
N MET A 74 1.47 -7.03 -6.35
CA MET A 74 0.78 -7.22 -5.05
C MET A 74 -0.47 -6.36 -4.91
N LEU A 75 -0.44 -5.13 -5.44
CA LEU A 75 -1.58 -4.21 -5.44
C LEU A 75 -2.51 -4.39 -6.65
N GLY A 76 -2.16 -5.27 -7.59
CA GLY A 76 -2.92 -5.51 -8.82
C GLY A 76 -2.86 -4.35 -9.81
N HIS A 77 -1.82 -3.52 -9.76
CA HIS A 77 -1.63 -2.42 -10.70
C HIS A 77 -1.22 -2.94 -12.07
N ALA A 78 -1.84 -2.39 -13.11
CA ALA A 78 -1.52 -2.76 -14.50
C ALA A 78 -0.24 -2.06 -14.98
N SER A 79 0.09 -0.90 -14.42
CA SER A 79 1.25 -0.10 -14.80
C SER A 79 2.24 0.07 -13.66
N LEU A 80 3.53 0.02 -14.01
CA LEU A 80 4.62 0.36 -13.11
C LEU A 80 4.62 1.83 -12.68
N SER A 81 3.97 2.72 -13.44
CA SER A 81 3.84 4.14 -13.07
C SER A 81 2.98 4.36 -11.83
N GLU A 82 1.98 3.51 -11.61
CA GLU A 82 1.11 3.58 -10.43
C GLU A 82 1.86 3.11 -9.17
N ALA A 83 2.74 2.12 -9.31
CA ALA A 83 3.63 1.66 -8.23
C ALA A 83 4.78 2.65 -7.93
N ASP A 84 5.14 3.50 -8.89
CA ASP A 84 6.19 4.50 -8.76
C ASP A 84 5.85 5.55 -7.69
N THR A 85 4.58 5.92 -7.58
CA THR A 85 4.09 6.88 -6.58
C THR A 85 4.47 6.50 -5.15
N TYR A 86 4.46 5.20 -4.81
CA TYR A 86 4.79 4.72 -3.46
C TYR A 86 6.29 4.66 -3.17
N THR A 87 7.10 4.45 -4.21
CA THR A 87 8.55 4.21 -4.07
C THR A 87 9.38 5.48 -4.25
N LYS A 88 8.84 6.52 -4.90
CA LYS A 88 9.55 7.80 -5.14
C LYS A 88 10.07 8.46 -3.88
N SER A 89 9.23 8.61 -2.86
CA SER A 89 9.61 9.30 -1.62
C SER A 89 10.66 8.52 -0.83
N VAL A 90 10.45 7.20 -0.70
CA VAL A 90 11.36 6.30 0.02
C VAL A 90 12.71 6.20 -0.67
N ASN A 91 12.72 5.97 -1.99
CA ASN A 91 13.96 5.88 -2.76
C ASN A 91 14.73 7.20 -2.74
N ARG A 92 14.07 8.36 -2.79
CA ARG A 92 14.75 9.66 -2.66
C ARG A 92 15.48 9.79 -1.33
N LYS A 93 14.83 9.45 -0.21
CA LYS A 93 15.47 9.50 1.12
C LYS A 93 16.70 8.60 1.16
N ARG A 94 16.53 7.35 0.72
CA ARG A 94 17.61 6.36 0.65
C ARG A 94 18.79 6.84 -0.21
N ILE A 95 18.54 7.36 -1.41
CA ILE A 95 19.59 7.86 -2.32
C ILE A 95 20.36 9.02 -1.68
N VAL A 96 19.67 9.91 -0.97
CA VAL A 96 20.31 11.02 -0.25
C VAL A 96 21.19 10.50 0.88
N GLU A 97 20.69 9.58 1.71
CA GLU A 97 21.45 8.97 2.80
C GLU A 97 22.69 8.24 2.28
N GLU A 98 22.56 7.45 1.21
CA GLU A 98 23.67 6.77 0.54
C GLU A 98 24.70 7.76 -0.02
N GLY A 99 24.25 8.86 -0.64
CA GLY A 99 25.13 9.92 -1.15
C GLY A 99 25.91 10.63 -0.05
N MET A 100 25.26 10.97 1.06
CA MET A 100 25.91 11.63 2.20
C MET A 100 26.92 10.70 2.87
N ALA A 101 26.57 9.42 3.08
CA ALA A 101 27.49 8.44 3.64
C ALA A 101 28.75 8.26 2.78
N ARG A 102 28.61 8.30 1.45
CA ARG A 102 29.75 8.19 0.53
C ARG A 102 30.68 9.41 0.60
N LEU A 103 30.12 10.61 0.77
CA LEU A 103 30.93 11.83 0.96
C LEU A 103 31.70 11.80 2.28
N GLU A 104 31.10 11.28 3.35
CA GLU A 104 31.78 11.10 4.63
C GLU A 104 32.92 10.08 4.54
N GLN A 105 32.70 8.96 3.85
CA GLN A 105 33.75 7.97 3.61
C GLN A 105 34.94 8.57 2.87
N GLU A 106 34.70 9.35 1.81
CA GLU A 106 35.77 10.00 1.05
C GLU A 106 36.58 10.97 1.93
N ARG A 107 35.90 11.78 2.76
CA ARG A 107 36.55 12.70 3.71
C ARG A 107 37.38 11.95 4.75
N ASP A 108 36.87 10.83 5.26
CA ASP A 108 37.56 10.01 6.24
C ASP A 108 38.81 9.34 5.62
N LEU A 109 38.73 8.93 4.35
CA LEU A 109 39.88 8.42 3.60
C LEU A 109 40.94 9.52 3.39
N GLU A 110 40.52 10.73 3.03
CA GLU A 110 41.42 11.87 2.84
C GLU A 110 42.16 12.23 4.14
N THR A 111 41.44 12.28 5.26
CA THR A 111 42.06 12.52 6.58
C THR A 111 43.02 11.41 7.01
N ARG A 112 42.73 10.15 6.67
CA ARG A 112 43.64 9.02 6.92
C ARG A 112 44.93 9.13 6.11
N LEU A 113 44.83 9.53 4.84
CA LEU A 113 45.99 9.71 3.96
C LEU A 113 46.87 10.90 4.37
N LYS A 114 46.27 11.94 4.98
CA LYS A 114 46.99 13.15 5.40
C LYS A 114 47.75 13.01 6.72
N LYS A 115 47.58 11.93 7.48
CA LYS A 115 48.30 11.76 8.76
C LYS A 115 49.80 11.61 8.48
N PRO A 116 50.66 12.60 8.79
CA PRO A 116 52.10 12.42 8.62
C PRO A 116 52.53 11.30 9.56
N GLY A 117 53.34 10.38 9.05
CA GLY A 117 53.98 9.36 9.88
C GLY A 117 54.85 10.07 10.91
N ASN A 118 54.38 10.15 12.15
CA ASN A 118 55.25 10.49 13.27
C ASN A 118 56.23 9.33 13.44
N SER A 119 57.49 9.58 13.03
CA SER A 119 58.67 8.85 13.52
C SER A 119 58.93 9.16 14.99
#